data_AF-K1RNC2-F1
#
_entry.id   AF-K1RNC2-F1
#
_cell.length_a   1.000
_cell.length_b   1.000
_cell.length_c   1.000
_cell.angle_alpha   90.00
_cell.angle_beta   90.00
_cell.angle_gamma   90.00
#
_symmetry.space_group_name_H-M   'P 1'
#
loop_
_entity.id
_entity.type
_entity.pdbx_description
1 polymer ?
#
loop_
_entity_poly.entity_id
_entity_poly.type
_entity_poly.pdbx_seq_one_letter_code
_entity_poly.pdbx_strand_id
1 'polypeptide(L)'
;MKDKAQKNIKMHSVQFNFIMNAILTVSSFIFPLITFPYISRTLLVDGIGKVNFATSVISYFTMFASLGIPTYGIRACARVRDDREKLTKTAQELIIINLITSAITYAVFFILLFTVDRFYQDKTLLTVTSVSIILNTLGVTWLYSALEQYSYITVRNIACKLVSVILMFIFVHNTSDYVIYGVIAVLASGGSNLLNFINLKKYISLRPVG
;
A
#
# COMPACT_ATOMS: atom_id res chain seq x y z
N MET A 1 -19.08 1.82 -31.02
CA MET A 1 -17.92 2.12 -30.12
C MET A 1 -17.91 1.32 -28.80
N LYS A 2 -18.72 0.25 -28.66
CA LYS A 2 -18.81 -0.55 -27.41
C LYS A 2 -17.89 -1.78 -27.35
N ASP A 3 -17.18 -2.10 -28.44
CA ASP A 3 -16.44 -3.37 -28.59
C ASP A 3 -14.90 -3.29 -28.47
N LYS A 4 -14.29 -2.10 -28.54
CA LYS A 4 -12.82 -2.00 -28.62
C LYS A 4 -12.10 -1.95 -27.26
N ALA A 5 -12.83 -1.91 -26.15
CA ALA A 5 -12.25 -1.81 -24.80
C ALA A 5 -12.27 -3.12 -24.00
N GLN A 6 -12.79 -4.22 -24.56
CA GLN A 6 -12.74 -5.56 -23.95
C GLN A 6 -11.37 -6.25 -24.14
N LYS A 7 -10.41 -5.58 -24.81
CA LYS A 7 -9.24 -6.24 -25.41
C LYS A 7 -7.91 -6.16 -24.63
N ASN A 8 -7.85 -5.92 -23.32
CA ASN A 8 -6.53 -5.76 -22.68
C ASN A 8 -6.41 -6.16 -21.20
N ILE A 9 -7.24 -7.08 -20.70
CA ILE A 9 -6.88 -7.81 -19.48
C ILE A 9 -6.22 -9.10 -19.93
N LYS A 10 -4.89 -9.10 -20.04
CA LYS A 10 -4.14 -10.35 -20.29
C LYS A 10 -4.37 -11.26 -19.09
N MET A 11 -5.13 -12.33 -19.31
CA MET A 11 -5.30 -13.40 -18.35
C MET A 11 -4.11 -14.34 -18.46
N HIS A 12 -3.38 -14.49 -17.37
CA HIS A 12 -2.33 -15.49 -17.27
C HIS A 12 -2.90 -16.78 -16.67
N SER A 13 -2.18 -17.89 -16.82
CA SER A 13 -2.51 -19.15 -16.16
C SER A 13 -2.58 -18.99 -14.64
N VAL A 14 -3.47 -19.74 -13.98
CA VAL A 14 -3.57 -19.81 -12.52
C VAL A 14 -2.21 -20.14 -11.88
N GLN A 15 -1.43 -21.03 -12.50
CA GLN A 15 -0.08 -21.37 -12.03
C GLN A 15 0.86 -20.17 -12.06
N PHE A 16 0.78 -19.36 -13.13
CA PHE A 16 1.60 -18.16 -13.26
C PHE A 16 1.22 -17.11 -12.19
N ASN A 17 -0.09 -16.89 -11.98
CA ASN A 17 -0.57 -15.97 -10.95
C ASN A 17 -0.18 -16.42 -9.53
N PHE A 18 -0.25 -17.73 -9.27
CA PHE A 18 0.22 -18.31 -8.02
C PHE A 18 1.72 -18.06 -7.80
N ILE A 19 2.56 -18.32 -8.82
CA ILE A 19 4.00 -18.05 -8.75
C ILE A 19 4.26 -16.56 -8.52
N MET A 20 3.56 -15.67 -9.23
CA MET A 20 3.72 -14.22 -9.03
C MET A 20 3.35 -13.77 -7.61
N ASN A 21 2.28 -14.31 -7.04
CA ASN A 21 1.89 -14.02 -5.66
C ASN A 21 2.89 -14.61 -4.64
N ALA A 22 3.43 -15.80 -4.91
CA ALA A 22 4.48 -16.39 -4.10
C ALA A 22 5.75 -15.52 -4.10
N ILE A 23 6.19 -15.06 -5.27
CA ILE A 23 7.33 -14.12 -5.41
C ILE A 23 7.05 -12.82 -4.65
N LEU A 24 5.85 -12.25 -4.78
CA LEU A 24 5.45 -11.05 -4.03
C LEU A 24 5.56 -11.26 -2.52
N THR A 25 5.04 -12.39 -2.03
CA THR A 25 5.06 -12.76 -0.61
C THR A 25 6.49 -12.92 -0.13
N VAL A 26 7.29 -13.75 -0.80
CA VAL A 26 8.70 -14.02 -0.47
C VAL A 26 9.53 -12.73 -0.50
N SER A 27 9.32 -11.85 -1.49
CA SER A 27 10.01 -10.56 -1.56
C SER A 27 9.71 -9.67 -0.35
N SER A 28 8.55 -9.81 0.28
CA SER A 28 8.20 -9.02 1.46
C SER A 28 8.97 -9.44 2.70
N PHE A 29 9.55 -10.65 2.71
CA PHE A 29 10.42 -11.15 3.78
C PHE A 29 11.90 -10.99 3.45
N ILE A 30 12.31 -11.30 2.21
CA ILE A 30 13.72 -11.24 1.80
C ILE A 30 14.30 -9.82 1.95
N PHE A 31 13.54 -8.80 1.55
CA PHE A 31 14.04 -7.42 1.57
C PHE A 31 14.31 -6.91 3.01
N PRO A 32 13.38 -7.04 3.97
CA PRO A 32 13.68 -6.77 5.37
C PRO A 32 14.83 -7.61 5.92
N LEU A 33 14.93 -8.90 5.56
CA LEU A 33 16.00 -9.76 6.03
C LEU A 33 17.40 -9.29 5.60
N ILE A 34 17.53 -8.80 4.36
CA ILE A 34 18.79 -8.25 3.84
C ILE A 34 19.11 -6.89 4.47
N THR A 35 18.10 -6.05 4.66
CA THR A 35 18.29 -4.67 5.15
C THR A 35 18.43 -4.59 6.67
N PHE A 36 17.87 -5.54 7.41
CA PHE A 36 17.85 -5.54 8.87
C PHE A 36 19.25 -5.49 9.50
N PRO A 37 20.25 -6.31 9.09
CA PRO A 37 21.59 -6.25 9.66
C PRO A 37 22.29 -4.90 9.47
N TYR A 38 22.03 -4.22 8.36
CA TYR A 38 22.57 -2.89 8.08
C TYR A 38 21.89 -1.86 8.99
N ILE A 39 20.56 -1.82 8.96
CA ILE A 39 19.77 -0.88 9.75
C ILE A 39 19.98 -1.04 11.25
N SER A 40 20.12 -2.26 11.75
CA SER A 40 20.36 -2.49 13.18
C SER A 40 21.70 -1.99 13.67
N ARG A 41 22.70 -1.91 12.78
CA ARG A 41 24.00 -1.32 13.10
C ARG A 41 23.98 0.20 12.98
N THR A 42 23.29 0.74 11.96
CA THR A 42 23.28 2.18 11.68
C THR A 42 22.35 2.96 12.60
N LEU A 43 21.13 2.46 12.82
CA LEU A 43 20.08 3.17 13.59
C LEU A 43 20.09 2.83 15.08
N LEU A 44 20.82 1.78 15.48
CA LEU A 44 20.82 1.21 16.83
C LEU A 44 19.42 0.82 17.31
N VAL A 45 19.35 0.31 18.54
CA VAL A 45 18.09 -0.17 19.15
C VAL A 45 17.06 0.96 19.28
N ASP A 46 17.51 2.17 19.64
CA ASP A 46 16.61 3.32 19.82
C ASP A 46 15.97 3.78 18.51
N GLY A 47 16.76 3.91 17.43
CA GLY A 47 16.25 4.33 16.13
C GLY A 47 15.28 3.32 15.52
N ILE A 48 15.62 2.02 15.59
CA ILE A 48 14.71 0.95 15.17
C ILE A 48 13.44 0.95 16.03
N GLY A 49 13.57 1.11 17.35
CA GLY A 49 12.44 1.11 18.27
C GLY A 49 11.40 2.18 17.90
N LYS A 50 11.85 3.40 17.60
CA LYS A 50 10.98 4.48 17.12
C LYS A 50 10.27 4.15 15.81
N VAL A 51 11.00 3.60 14.84
CA VAL A 51 10.45 3.24 13.52
C VAL A 51 9.45 2.10 13.63
N ASN A 52 9.75 1.07 14.42
CA ASN A 52 8.85 -0.05 14.66
C ASN A 52 7.59 0.39 15.40
N PHE A 53 7.73 1.31 16.37
CA PHE A 53 6.60 1.91 17.07
C PHE A 53 5.70 2.67 16.08
N ALA A 54 6.27 3.60 15.30
CA ALA A 54 5.52 4.35 14.30
C ALA A 54 4.84 3.43 13.28
N THR A 55 5.56 2.43 12.76
CA THR A 55 5.02 1.44 11.81
C THR A 55 3.85 0.65 12.41
N SER A 56 3.97 0.22 13.66
CA SER A 56 2.91 -0.53 14.34
C SER A 56 1.66 0.33 14.56
N VAL A 57 1.84 1.57 15.04
CA VAL A 57 0.76 2.55 15.22
C VAL A 57 0.04 2.78 13.89
N ILE A 58 0.79 3.11 12.83
CA ILE A 58 0.22 3.36 11.50
C ILE A 58 -0.44 2.11 10.91
N SER A 59 0.09 0.91 11.16
CA SER A 59 -0.51 -0.35 10.72
C SER A 59 -1.91 -0.53 11.32
N TYR A 60 -2.08 -0.26 12.62
CA TYR A 60 -3.40 -0.28 13.25
C TYR A 60 -4.36 0.73 12.63
N PHE A 61 -3.94 1.98 12.43
CA PHE A 61 -4.77 2.98 11.76
C PHE A 61 -5.12 2.56 10.32
N THR A 62 -4.17 1.97 9.58
CA THR A 62 -4.41 1.45 8.22
C THR A 62 -5.45 0.34 8.23
N MET A 63 -5.42 -0.55 9.23
CA MET A 63 -6.39 -1.62 9.41
C MET A 63 -7.80 -1.06 9.61
N PHE A 64 -7.95 -0.02 10.44
CA PHE A 64 -9.22 0.69 10.64
C PHE A 64 -9.65 1.45 9.38
N ALA A 65 -8.75 2.19 8.74
CA ALA A 65 -9.04 2.91 7.49
C ALA A 65 -9.54 1.97 6.39
N SER A 66 -9.01 0.74 6.34
CA SER A 66 -9.36 -0.21 5.29
C SER A 66 -10.64 -1.00 5.57
N LEU A 67 -11.15 -1.05 6.80
CA LEU A 67 -12.34 -1.84 7.21
C LEU A 67 -12.45 -3.25 6.60
N GLY A 68 -11.32 -3.95 6.39
CA GLY A 68 -11.31 -5.28 5.75
C GLY A 68 -11.70 -5.29 4.25
N ILE A 69 -11.84 -4.13 3.61
CA ILE A 69 -12.07 -3.97 2.16
C ILE A 69 -11.04 -4.74 1.33
N PRO A 70 -9.74 -4.83 1.69
CA PRO A 70 -8.81 -5.63 0.91
C PRO A 70 -9.22 -7.09 0.74
N THR A 71 -9.87 -7.70 1.74
CA THR A 71 -10.35 -9.09 1.68
C THR A 71 -11.75 -9.20 1.08
N TYR A 72 -12.65 -8.29 1.44
CA TYR A 72 -14.01 -8.28 0.90
C TYR A 72 -14.04 -7.90 -0.58
N GLY A 73 -13.32 -6.84 -0.94
CA GLY A 73 -13.25 -6.29 -2.29
C GLY A 73 -12.69 -7.26 -3.32
N ILE A 74 -11.71 -8.11 -2.95
CA ILE A 74 -11.22 -9.18 -3.83
C ILE A 74 -12.38 -10.11 -4.21
N ARG A 75 -13.16 -10.58 -3.23
CA ARG A 75 -14.26 -11.53 -3.46
C ARG A 75 -15.43 -10.89 -4.20
N ALA A 76 -15.83 -9.69 -3.79
CA ALA A 76 -16.94 -8.96 -4.39
C ALA A 76 -16.66 -8.65 -5.87
N CYS A 77 -15.48 -8.08 -6.18
CA CYS A 77 -15.11 -7.74 -7.55
C CYS A 77 -14.78 -8.97 -8.41
N ALA A 78 -14.23 -10.05 -7.85
CA ALA A 78 -13.99 -11.27 -8.61
C ALA A 78 -15.31 -11.90 -9.10
N ARG A 79 -16.39 -11.84 -8.30
CA ARG A 79 -17.71 -12.37 -8.66
C ARG A 79 -18.37 -11.64 -9.82
N VAL A 80 -18.08 -10.34 -9.98
CA VAL A 80 -18.66 -9.49 -11.04
C VAL A 80 -17.63 -9.11 -12.10
N ARG A 81 -16.48 -9.79 -12.18
CA ARG A 81 -15.36 -9.36 -13.05
C ARG A 81 -15.72 -9.35 -14.54
N ASP A 82 -16.64 -10.22 -14.95
CA ASP A 82 -17.05 -10.39 -16.35
C ASP A 82 -18.02 -9.28 -16.79
N ASP A 83 -18.66 -8.58 -15.84
CA ASP A 83 -19.58 -7.48 -16.07
C ASP A 83 -18.93 -6.15 -15.67
N ARG A 84 -18.43 -5.42 -16.67
CA ARG A 84 -17.67 -4.18 -16.45
C ARG A 84 -18.47 -3.11 -15.71
N GLU A 85 -19.77 -3.04 -15.93
CA GLU A 85 -20.63 -2.02 -15.33
C GLU A 85 -20.82 -2.31 -13.84
N LYS A 86 -21.14 -3.57 -13.50
CA LYS A 86 -21.24 -4.01 -12.10
C LYS A 86 -19.91 -3.97 -11.36
N LEU A 87 -18.81 -4.34 -12.03
CA LEU A 87 -17.46 -4.23 -11.49
C LEU A 87 -17.12 -2.78 -11.14
N THR A 88 -17.41 -1.86 -12.06
CA THR A 88 -17.16 -0.43 -11.87
C THR A 88 -17.95 0.11 -10.68
N LYS A 89 -19.25 -0.20 -10.62
CA LYS A 89 -20.12 0.24 -9.52
C LYS A 89 -19.63 -0.29 -8.16
N THR A 90 -19.40 -1.59 -8.07
CA THR A 90 -18.91 -2.25 -6.83
C THR A 90 -17.59 -1.65 -6.37
N ALA A 91 -16.65 -1.42 -7.31
CA ALA A 91 -15.36 -0.87 -6.96
C ALA A 91 -15.45 0.60 -6.52
N GLN A 92 -16.30 1.41 -7.16
CA GLN A 92 -16.54 2.79 -6.76
C GLN A 92 -17.13 2.87 -5.36
N GLU A 93 -18.15 2.07 -5.05
CA GLU A 93 -18.75 1.99 -3.72
C GLU A 93 -17.69 1.64 -2.66
N LEU A 94 -16.84 0.64 -2.93
CA LEU A 94 -15.75 0.26 -2.02
C LEU A 94 -14.68 1.34 -1.86
N ILE A 95 -14.31 2.04 -2.94
CA ILE A 95 -13.35 3.15 -2.88
C ILE A 95 -13.93 4.31 -2.06
N ILE A 96 -15.21 4.64 -2.25
CA ILE A 96 -15.89 5.71 -1.50
C ILE A 96 -15.93 5.36 -0.01
N ILE A 97 -16.30 4.13 0.34
CA ILE A 97 -16.28 3.67 1.74
C ILE A 97 -14.88 3.81 2.31
N ASN A 98 -13.85 3.32 1.60
CA ASN A 98 -12.45 3.39 2.06
C ASN A 98 -11.96 4.84 2.22
N LEU A 99 -12.38 5.75 1.34
CA LEU A 99 -12.07 7.18 1.45
C LEU A 99 -12.75 7.83 2.67
N ILE A 100 -14.01 7.50 2.95
CA ILE A 100 -14.71 8.03 4.13
C ILE A 100 -14.06 7.48 5.40
N THR A 101 -13.78 6.18 5.46
CA THR A 101 -13.20 5.55 6.64
C THR A 101 -11.77 6.00 6.87
N SER A 102 -10.98 6.14 5.82
CA SER A 102 -9.63 6.73 5.94
C SER A 102 -9.68 8.18 6.42
N ALA A 103 -10.64 9.00 5.97
CA ALA A 103 -10.81 10.37 6.47
C ALA A 103 -11.14 10.40 7.98
N ILE A 104 -12.02 9.52 8.44
CA ILE A 104 -12.33 9.36 9.87
C ILE A 104 -11.08 8.91 10.64
N THR A 105 -10.35 7.92 10.13
CA THR A 105 -9.10 7.44 10.73
C THR A 105 -8.07 8.56 10.85
N TYR A 106 -7.92 9.42 9.83
CA TYR A 106 -7.03 10.57 9.89
C TYR A 106 -7.46 11.60 10.93
N ALA A 107 -8.77 11.86 11.06
CA ALA A 107 -9.28 12.76 12.09
C ALA A 107 -8.92 12.24 13.50
N VAL A 108 -9.13 10.94 13.76
CA VAL A 108 -8.77 10.30 15.03
C VAL A 108 -7.24 10.31 15.23
N PHE A 109 -6.46 10.02 14.20
CA PHE A 109 -5.00 10.07 14.24
C PHE A 109 -4.48 11.46 14.61
N PHE A 110 -5.04 12.52 14.01
CA PHE A 110 -4.65 13.89 14.28
C PHE A 110 -4.95 14.28 15.73
N ILE A 111 -6.11 13.89 16.26
CA ILE A 111 -6.46 14.10 17.69
C ILE A 111 -5.45 13.41 18.61
N LEU A 112 -5.13 12.14 18.33
CA LEU A 112 -4.19 11.34 19.12
C LEU A 112 -2.77 11.90 19.07
N LEU A 113 -2.39 12.54 17.97
CA LEU A 113 -1.08 13.17 17.81
C LEU A 113 -0.84 14.31 18.81
N PHE A 114 -1.89 15.04 19.21
CA PHE A 114 -1.79 16.13 20.19
C PHE A 114 -2.15 15.73 21.62
N THR A 115 -2.86 14.62 21.82
CA THR A 115 -3.32 14.17 23.15
C THR A 115 -2.41 13.13 23.81
N VAL A 116 -1.60 12.41 23.03
CA VAL A 116 -0.69 11.38 23.54
C VAL A 116 0.75 11.88 23.51
N ASP A 117 1.37 12.03 24.68
CA ASP A 117 2.74 12.55 24.82
C ASP A 117 3.77 11.79 23.98
N ARG A 118 3.62 10.46 23.91
CA ARG A 118 4.50 9.61 23.08
C ARG A 118 4.37 9.92 21.59
N PHE A 119 3.15 10.23 21.12
CA PHE A 119 2.92 10.57 19.71
C PHE A 119 3.46 11.97 19.41
N TYR A 120 3.38 12.88 20.38
CA TYR A 120 3.96 14.21 20.27
C TYR A 120 5.50 14.18 20.18
N GLN A 121 6.15 13.31 20.95
CA GLN A 121 7.61 13.11 20.90
C GLN A 121 8.11 12.62 19.55
N ASP A 122 7.40 11.67 18.93
CA ASP A 122 7.76 11.10 17.62
C ASP A 122 6.91 11.69 16.46
N LYS A 123 6.34 12.89 16.64
CA LYS A 123 5.37 13.51 15.71
C LYS A 123 5.85 13.57 14.28
N THR A 124 7.13 13.86 14.06
CA THR A 124 7.71 13.99 12.71
C THR A 124 7.67 12.64 12.00
N LEU A 125 8.09 11.58 12.69
CA LEU A 125 8.10 10.23 12.14
C LEU A 125 6.68 9.71 11.91
N LEU A 126 5.78 9.92 12.87
CA LEU A 126 4.37 9.53 12.75
C LEU A 126 3.67 10.26 11.61
N THR A 127 3.91 11.57 11.44
CA THR A 127 3.31 12.35 10.35
C THR A 127 3.78 11.84 8.99
N VAL A 128 5.09 11.61 8.84
CA VAL A 128 5.66 11.06 7.60
C VAL A 128 5.12 9.66 7.30
N THR A 129 5.14 8.78 8.30
CA THR A 129 4.68 7.39 8.13
C THR A 129 3.18 7.29 7.88
N SER A 130 2.39 8.23 8.39
CA SER A 130 0.94 8.29 8.16
C SER A 130 0.57 8.43 6.69
N VAL A 131 1.45 8.98 5.83
CA VAL A 131 1.22 9.05 4.38
C VAL A 131 1.00 7.66 3.76
N SER A 132 1.53 6.60 4.38
CA SER A 132 1.26 5.23 3.93
C SER A 132 -0.22 4.83 4.01
N ILE A 133 -1.02 5.41 4.93
CA ILE A 133 -2.46 5.13 5.07
C ILE A 133 -3.18 5.54 3.79
N ILE A 134 -3.05 6.81 3.38
CA ILE A 134 -3.71 7.31 2.18
C ILE A 134 -3.18 6.62 0.92
N LEU A 135 -1.89 6.33 0.85
CA LEU A 135 -1.31 5.59 -0.27
C LEU A 135 -1.87 4.17 -0.34
N ASN A 136 -2.12 3.51 0.78
CA ASN A 136 -2.76 2.19 0.81
C ASN A 136 -4.20 2.26 0.28
N THR A 137 -5.00 3.21 0.78
CA THR A 137 -6.38 3.45 0.35
C THR A 137 -6.47 3.73 -1.14
N LEU A 138 -5.62 4.61 -1.68
CA LEU A 138 -5.59 4.96 -3.10
C LEU A 138 -4.97 3.86 -3.99
N GLY A 139 -4.21 2.94 -3.41
CA GLY A 139 -3.56 1.87 -4.15
C GLY A 139 -4.52 0.86 -4.77
N VAL A 140 -5.71 0.69 -4.19
CA VAL A 140 -6.77 -0.23 -4.65
C VAL A 140 -6.21 -1.60 -5.09
N THR A 141 -5.18 -2.11 -4.40
CA THR A 141 -4.45 -3.32 -4.82
C THR A 141 -5.37 -4.54 -4.87
N TRP A 142 -6.40 -4.55 -4.02
CA TRP A 142 -7.46 -5.56 -3.99
C TRP A 142 -8.23 -5.70 -5.31
N LEU A 143 -8.39 -4.62 -6.08
CA LEU A 143 -9.04 -4.70 -7.39
C LEU A 143 -8.15 -5.42 -8.41
N TYR A 144 -6.84 -5.12 -8.40
CA TYR A 144 -5.89 -5.83 -9.27
C TYR A 144 -5.82 -7.32 -8.91
N SER A 145 -5.88 -7.65 -7.63
CA SER A 145 -5.98 -9.03 -7.16
C SER A 145 -7.28 -9.71 -7.60
N ALA A 146 -8.42 -8.99 -7.57
CA ALA A 146 -9.71 -9.48 -8.07
C ALA A 146 -9.68 -9.79 -9.58
N LEU A 147 -8.91 -9.00 -10.34
CA LEU A 147 -8.70 -9.16 -11.79
C LEU A 147 -7.52 -10.10 -12.14
N GLU A 148 -6.98 -10.80 -11.15
CA GLU A 148 -5.84 -11.72 -11.28
C GLU A 148 -4.57 -11.07 -11.90
N GLN A 149 -4.41 -9.76 -11.76
CA GLN A 149 -3.27 -9.02 -12.30
C GLN A 149 -2.05 -9.08 -11.36
N TYR A 150 -1.75 -10.26 -10.81
CA TYR A 150 -0.68 -10.45 -9.81
C TYR A 150 0.70 -10.09 -10.35
N SER A 151 1.00 -10.39 -11.61
CA SER A 151 2.28 -9.99 -12.24
C SER A 151 2.50 -8.47 -12.19
N TYR A 152 1.45 -7.69 -12.49
CA TYR A 152 1.52 -6.24 -12.39
C TYR A 152 1.79 -5.80 -10.94
N ILE A 153 1.16 -6.44 -9.95
CA ILE A 153 1.39 -6.19 -8.52
C ILE A 153 2.83 -6.49 -8.12
N THR A 154 3.36 -7.64 -8.55
CA THR A 154 4.67 -8.14 -8.16
C THR A 154 5.79 -7.28 -8.73
N VAL A 155 5.77 -7.00 -10.04
CA VAL A 155 6.84 -6.24 -10.71
C VAL A 155 6.99 -4.84 -10.12
N ARG A 156 5.89 -4.11 -9.94
CA ARG A 156 5.91 -2.76 -9.37
C ARG A 156 6.35 -2.74 -7.90
N ASN A 157 5.90 -3.72 -7.11
CA ASN A 157 6.24 -3.81 -5.70
C ASN A 157 7.73 -4.08 -5.50
N ILE A 158 8.28 -5.02 -6.28
CA ILE A 158 9.71 -5.33 -6.27
C ILE A 158 10.53 -4.14 -6.77
N ALA A 159 10.10 -3.47 -7.85
CA ALA A 159 10.80 -2.28 -8.35
C ALA A 159 10.88 -1.18 -7.29
N CYS A 160 9.77 -0.85 -6.61
CA CYS A 160 9.76 0.13 -5.52
C CYS A 160 10.63 -0.30 -4.34
N LYS A 161 10.60 -1.59 -3.96
CA LYS A 161 11.46 -2.13 -2.89
C LYS A 161 12.95 -2.04 -3.25
N LEU A 162 13.33 -2.39 -4.48
CA LEU A 162 14.72 -2.27 -4.95
C LEU A 162 15.21 -0.83 -4.88
N VAL A 163 14.42 0.12 -5.40
CA VAL A 163 14.74 1.55 -5.33
C VAL A 163 14.87 2.00 -3.87
N SER A 164 14.01 1.50 -2.99
CA SER A 164 14.04 1.86 -1.56
C SER A 164 15.25 1.30 -0.83
N VAL A 165 15.72 0.09 -1.18
CA VAL A 165 16.97 -0.46 -0.65
C VAL A 165 18.16 0.39 -1.09
N ILE A 166 18.21 0.79 -2.37
CA ILE A 166 19.28 1.65 -2.88
C ILE A 166 19.27 3.00 -2.15
N LEU A 167 18.09 3.63 -2.02
CA LEU A 167 17.92 4.87 -1.27
C LEU A 167 18.34 4.73 0.20
N MET A 168 18.03 3.59 0.83
CA MET A 168 18.44 3.32 2.21
C MET A 168 19.95 3.36 2.37
N PHE A 169 20.71 2.66 1.50
CA PHE A 169 22.17 2.66 1.57
C PHE A 169 22.79 4.03 1.26
N ILE A 170 22.11 4.88 0.50
CA ILE A 170 22.59 6.22 0.12
C ILE A 170 22.27 7.28 1.17
N PHE A 171 21.15 7.17 1.89
CA PHE A 171 20.64 8.24 2.75
C PHE A 171 20.64 7.91 4.24
N VAL A 172 20.76 6.65 4.63
CA VAL A 172 20.73 6.22 6.05
C VAL A 172 22.14 5.86 6.48
N HIS A 173 22.85 6.82 7.08
CA HIS A 173 24.24 6.64 7.52
C HIS A 173 24.42 6.81 9.03
N ASN A 174 23.48 7.47 9.70
CA ASN A 174 23.56 7.80 11.12
C ASN A 174 22.27 7.44 11.87
N THR A 175 22.37 7.39 13.19
CA THR A 175 21.24 7.11 14.10
C THR A 175 20.13 8.17 14.05
N SER A 176 20.47 9.39 13.62
CA SER A 176 19.50 10.49 13.46
C SER A 176 18.67 10.37 12.16
N ASP A 177 19.04 9.48 11.24
CA ASP A 177 18.39 9.31 9.93
C ASP A 177 17.14 8.41 10.00
N TYR A 178 16.61 8.16 11.20
CA TYR A 178 15.43 7.31 11.40
C TYR A 178 14.18 7.85 10.70
N VAL A 179 14.05 9.18 10.58
CA VAL A 179 12.96 9.82 9.83
C VAL A 179 13.10 9.53 8.34
N ILE A 180 14.32 9.62 7.80
CA ILE A 180 14.63 9.32 6.40
C ILE A 180 14.31 7.85 6.11
N TYR A 181 14.70 6.94 7.00
CA TYR A 181 14.33 5.54 6.87
C TYR A 181 12.80 5.34 6.88
N GLY A 182 12.07 6.06 7.74
CA GLY A 182 10.61 6.09 7.71
C GLY A 182 10.03 6.55 6.36
N VAL A 183 10.57 7.63 5.77
CA VAL A 183 10.18 8.10 4.42
C VAL A 183 10.42 6.99 3.38
N ILE A 184 11.58 6.36 3.42
CA ILE A 184 11.96 5.30 2.47
C ILE A 184 11.02 4.10 2.60
N ALA A 185 10.63 3.71 3.82
CA ALA A 185 9.67 2.63 4.05
C ALA A 185 8.27 2.96 3.48
N VAL A 186 7.82 4.21 3.62
CA VAL A 186 6.58 4.70 3.00
C VAL A 186 6.68 4.71 1.48
N LEU A 187 7.81 5.11 0.91
CA LEU A 187 8.02 5.08 -0.54
C LEU A 187 8.06 3.65 -1.09
N ALA A 188 8.68 2.71 -0.38
CA ALA A 188 8.74 1.30 -0.76
C ALA A 188 7.35 0.68 -0.91
N SER A 189 6.47 0.98 0.04
CA SER A 189 5.11 0.43 0.10
C SER A 189 4.11 1.26 -0.71
N GLY A 190 4.10 2.57 -0.51
CA GLY A 190 3.15 3.50 -1.10
C GLY A 190 3.49 3.97 -2.52
N GLY A 191 4.76 3.99 -2.91
CA GLY A 191 5.17 4.31 -4.30
C GLY A 191 4.58 3.32 -5.30
N SER A 192 4.52 2.04 -4.93
CA SER A 192 3.85 1.02 -5.73
C SER A 192 2.35 1.27 -5.84
N ASN A 193 1.73 1.83 -4.81
CA ASN A 193 0.29 2.07 -4.77
C ASN A 193 -0.12 3.31 -5.57
N LEU A 194 0.71 4.35 -5.61
CA LEU A 194 0.43 5.55 -6.41
C LEU A 194 0.32 5.23 -7.91
N LEU A 195 1.19 4.35 -8.41
CA LEU A 195 1.15 3.87 -9.80
C LEU A 195 -0.15 3.14 -10.13
N ASN A 196 -0.77 2.50 -9.14
CA ASN A 196 -2.04 1.79 -9.31
C ASN A 196 -3.17 2.76 -9.58
N PHE A 197 -3.24 3.84 -8.82
CA PHE A 197 -4.31 4.82 -9.00
C PHE A 197 -4.29 5.44 -10.41
N ILE A 198 -3.10 5.65 -10.98
CA ILE A 198 -2.95 6.14 -12.36
C ILE A 198 -3.43 5.09 -13.37
N ASN A 199 -3.07 3.82 -13.17
CA ASN A 199 -3.47 2.72 -14.04
C ASN A 199 -4.93 2.27 -13.83
N LEU A 200 -5.58 2.69 -12.74
CA LEU A 200 -6.96 2.37 -12.39
C LEU A 200 -7.94 2.85 -13.47
N LYS A 201 -7.66 4.02 -14.06
CA LYS A 201 -8.44 4.61 -15.17
C LYS A 201 -8.55 3.71 -16.40
N LYS A 202 -7.64 2.73 -16.54
CA LYS A 202 -7.63 1.76 -17.64
C LYS A 202 -8.63 0.61 -17.43
N TYR A 203 -8.92 0.26 -16.18
CA TYR A 203 -9.79 -0.86 -15.82
C TYR A 203 -11.21 -0.40 -15.47
N ILE A 204 -11.34 0.75 -14.81
CA ILE A 204 -12.61 1.26 -14.31
C ILE A 204 -12.83 2.69 -14.79
N SER A 205 -14.06 3.00 -15.22
CA SER A 205 -14.43 4.38 -15.48
C SER A 205 -14.70 5.10 -14.16
N LEU A 206 -14.02 6.20 -13.89
CA LEU A 206 -14.25 7.07 -12.72
C LEU A 206 -15.50 7.96 -12.87
N ARG A 207 -16.28 7.81 -13.95
CA ARG A 207 -17.57 8.50 -14.06
C ARG A 207 -18.57 7.81 -13.13
N PRO A 208 -19.37 8.55 -12.35
CA PRO A 208 -20.44 7.94 -11.58
C PRO A 208 -21.34 7.19 -12.55
N VAL A 209 -21.44 5.87 -12.36
CA VAL A 209 -22.42 5.04 -13.06
C VAL A 209 -23.65 5.05 -12.16
N GLY A 210 -24.47 6.08 -12.36
CA GLY A 210 -25.73 6.31 -11.66
C GLY A 210 -26.79 6.72 -12.68
#